data_AF-A0A853JQB0-F1
#
_entry.id   AF-A0A853JQB0-F1
#
_cell.length_a   1.000
_cell.length_b   1.000
_cell.length_c   1.000
_cell.angle_alpha   90.00
_cell.angle_beta   90.00
_cell.angle_gamma   90.00
#
_symmetry.space_group_name_H-M   'P 1'
#
loop_
_entity.id
_entity.type
_entity.pdbx_description
1 polymer ?
#
loop_
_entity_poly.entity_id
_entity_poly.type
_entity_poly.pdbx_seq_one_letter_code
_entity_poly.pdbx_strand_id
1 'polypeptide(L)'
;MAKDLENLSCFCNQIAEPVWTNAGQEPAPVPTAEALFTAAFSGKLTLAEKVRFRRTASNEEKKKLAVHILTCDIPSVKAVLLSVFYGESFPIPCETIIADAGSENLQLREAALEALKTCHGEDVRTLAFKQLSEKEYTAHAICMLITNYRKSDKEALLKLLYCLPVTYSDASGWHGVMRHILWAFEQRECQSYPREFLYYIYQNSLCAGCREEAVKQLVQEKGLTSEMMSECRYDSNENIRKYIAHIQKVKKDNE
;
A
#
# COMPACT_ATOMS: atom_id res chain seq x y z
N MET A 1 24.09 8.54 44.83
CA MET A 1 24.78 9.59 44.07
C MET A 1 25.90 9.06 43.19
N ALA A 2 27.00 8.48 43.71
CA ALA A 2 28.05 7.91 42.83
C ALA A 2 27.59 6.66 42.05
N LYS A 3 26.81 5.78 42.69
CA LYS A 3 26.27 4.54 42.09
C LYS A 3 25.21 4.78 41.01
N ASP A 4 24.53 5.93 41.04
CA ASP A 4 23.47 6.27 40.09
C ASP A 4 24.05 6.84 38.78
N LEU A 5 25.19 7.51 38.86
CA LEU A 5 25.96 8.01 37.71
C LEU A 5 26.63 6.87 36.91
N GLU A 6 27.13 5.84 37.59
CA GLU A 6 27.66 4.63 36.92
C GLU A 6 26.57 3.84 36.19
N ASN A 7 25.37 3.72 36.79
CA ASN A 7 24.25 3.04 36.17
C ASN A 7 23.70 3.80 34.94
N LEU A 8 23.67 5.14 34.99
CA LEU A 8 23.29 5.98 33.84
C LEU A 8 24.31 5.91 32.69
N SER A 9 25.61 5.87 33.00
CA SER A 9 26.67 5.69 32.00
C SER A 9 26.57 4.33 31.31
N CYS A 10 26.29 3.27 32.08
CA CYS A 10 26.09 1.92 31.54
C CYS A 10 24.85 1.83 30.63
N PHE A 11 23.75 2.50 31.01
CA PHE A 11 22.51 2.53 30.22
C PHE A 11 22.66 3.33 28.92
N CYS A 12 23.31 4.51 28.95
CA CYS A 12 23.55 5.31 27.76
C CYS A 12 24.49 4.63 26.75
N ASN A 13 25.46 3.83 27.22
CA ASN A 13 26.35 3.07 26.35
C ASN A 13 25.69 1.84 25.68
N GLN A 14 24.50 1.43 26.14
CA GLN A 14 23.70 0.38 25.49
C GLN A 14 22.76 0.93 24.40
N ILE A 15 22.65 2.26 24.26
CA ILE A 15 21.91 2.95 23.19
C ILE A 15 22.90 3.51 22.15
N ALA A 16 24.01 2.82 21.91
CA ALA A 16 24.73 3.01 20.67
C ALA A 16 23.83 2.46 19.56
N GLU A 17 23.22 3.36 18.78
CA GLU A 17 22.58 2.97 17.53
C GLU A 17 23.58 2.08 16.77
N PRO A 18 23.20 0.86 16.34
CA PRO A 18 24.06 0.11 15.46
C PRO A 18 24.31 0.98 14.25
N VAL A 19 25.55 1.46 14.10
CA VAL A 19 25.99 2.10 12.87
C VAL A 19 25.87 1.00 11.82
N TRP A 20 24.82 1.07 11.01
CA TRP A 20 24.65 0.21 9.85
C TRP A 20 25.72 0.60 8.85
N THR A 21 26.93 0.07 9.03
CA THR A 21 27.95 0.11 8.02
C THR A 21 27.56 -0.92 6.96
N ASN A 22 26.87 -0.46 5.91
CA ASN A 22 26.89 -1.15 4.62
C ASN A 22 28.29 -0.99 4.00
N ALA A 23 29.32 -1.43 4.72
CA ALA A 23 30.70 -1.35 4.29
C ALA A 23 31.09 -2.71 3.70
N GLY A 24 31.15 -2.77 2.36
CA GLY A 24 31.97 -3.76 1.67
C GLY A 24 31.26 -4.96 1.02
N GLN A 25 29.93 -5.04 1.01
CA GLN A 25 29.27 -6.01 0.12
C GLN A 25 29.11 -5.38 -1.26
N GLU A 26 29.70 -6.02 -2.28
CA GLU A 26 29.36 -5.72 -3.67
C GLU A 26 27.84 -5.76 -3.82
N PRO A 27 27.23 -4.79 -4.55
CA PRO A 27 25.79 -4.79 -4.75
C PRO A 27 25.39 -6.14 -5.35
N ALA A 28 24.46 -6.82 -4.68
CA ALA A 28 23.97 -8.11 -5.15
C ALA A 28 23.54 -7.99 -6.62
N PRO A 29 23.84 -8.99 -7.47
CA PRO A 29 23.51 -8.91 -8.88
C PRO A 29 22.02 -8.66 -9.08
N VAL A 30 21.68 -7.89 -10.12
CA VAL A 30 20.29 -7.62 -10.48
C VAL A 30 19.60 -8.97 -10.72
N PRO A 31 18.54 -9.29 -9.97
CA PRO A 31 17.89 -10.59 -10.09
C PRO A 31 17.17 -10.70 -11.43
N THR A 32 17.27 -11.87 -12.07
CA THR A 32 16.60 -12.18 -13.34
C THR A 32 15.29 -12.92 -13.12
N ALA A 33 14.40 -12.89 -14.11
CA ALA A 33 13.14 -13.63 -14.07
C ALA A 33 13.35 -15.13 -13.86
N GLU A 34 14.33 -15.71 -14.57
CA GLU A 34 14.66 -17.14 -14.51
C GLU A 34 15.14 -17.56 -13.11
N ALA A 35 15.97 -16.72 -12.48
CA ALA A 35 16.47 -16.98 -11.12
C ALA A 35 15.32 -16.98 -10.10
N LEU A 36 14.38 -16.03 -10.23
CA LEU A 36 13.19 -15.96 -9.39
C LEU A 36 12.27 -17.17 -9.60
N PHE A 37 12.06 -17.56 -10.85
CA PHE A 37 11.24 -18.72 -11.21
C PHE A 37 11.81 -20.00 -10.60
N THR A 38 13.12 -20.23 -10.76
CA THR A 38 13.83 -21.39 -10.17
C THR A 38 13.77 -21.37 -8.64
N ALA A 39 13.97 -20.21 -8.02
CA ALA A 39 13.89 -20.06 -6.57
C ALA A 39 12.46 -20.32 -6.04
N ALA A 40 11.43 -19.87 -6.74
CA ALA A 40 10.04 -20.11 -6.37
C ALA A 40 9.70 -21.60 -6.47
N PHE A 41 10.09 -22.24 -7.56
CA PHE A 41 9.86 -23.68 -7.79
C PHE A 41 10.55 -24.55 -6.74
N SER A 42 11.76 -24.17 -6.32
CA SER A 42 12.51 -24.87 -5.27
C SER A 42 12.07 -24.51 -3.85
N GLY A 43 11.08 -23.62 -3.68
CA GLY A 43 10.59 -23.18 -2.36
C GLY A 43 11.59 -22.30 -1.60
N LYS A 44 12.58 -21.71 -2.29
CA LYS A 44 13.66 -20.91 -1.70
C LYS A 44 13.51 -19.41 -1.91
N LEU A 45 12.52 -18.97 -2.68
CA LEU A 45 12.34 -17.54 -2.99
C LEU A 45 11.96 -16.74 -1.74
N THR A 46 12.85 -15.84 -1.34
CA THR A 46 12.69 -15.00 -0.14
C THR A 46 11.95 -13.69 -0.43
N LEU A 47 11.37 -13.09 0.62
CA LEU A 47 10.76 -11.76 0.50
C LEU A 47 11.76 -10.69 0.02
N ALA A 48 13.02 -10.76 0.49
CA ALA A 48 14.07 -9.82 0.10
C ALA A 48 14.36 -9.87 -1.41
N GLU A 49 14.38 -11.06 -2.00
CA GLU A 49 14.58 -11.24 -3.44
C GLU A 49 13.39 -10.72 -4.25
N LYS A 50 12.16 -10.98 -3.80
CA LYS A 50 10.95 -10.43 -4.43
C LYS A 50 10.98 -8.89 -4.45
N VAL A 51 11.28 -8.28 -3.31
CA VAL A 51 11.36 -6.81 -3.18
C VAL A 51 12.50 -6.24 -4.01
N ARG A 52 13.67 -6.90 -4.03
CA ARG A 52 14.81 -6.49 -4.85
C ARG A 52 14.44 -6.52 -6.33
N PHE A 53 13.89 -7.62 -6.82
CA PHE A 53 13.45 -7.74 -8.21
C PHE A 53 12.42 -6.68 -8.58
N ARG A 54 11.37 -6.51 -7.78
CA ARG A 54 10.34 -5.49 -7.99
C ARG A 54 10.96 -4.09 -8.16
N ARG A 55 11.95 -3.74 -7.34
CA ARG A 55 12.57 -2.41 -7.32
C ARG A 55 13.65 -2.19 -8.38
N THR A 56 14.40 -3.22 -8.77
CA THR A 56 15.63 -3.05 -9.56
C THR A 56 15.63 -3.76 -10.91
N ALA A 57 14.71 -4.70 -11.16
CA ALA A 57 14.64 -5.39 -12.45
C ALA A 57 14.11 -4.46 -13.55
N SER A 58 14.59 -4.66 -14.78
CA SER A 58 14.07 -3.92 -15.94
C SER A 58 12.63 -4.34 -16.28
N ASN A 59 11.95 -3.52 -17.08
CA ASN A 59 10.61 -3.84 -17.56
C ASN A 59 10.58 -5.14 -18.39
N GLU A 60 11.66 -5.43 -19.13
CA GLU A 60 11.82 -6.68 -19.89
C GLU A 60 11.90 -7.89 -18.97
N GLU A 61 12.67 -7.81 -17.88
CA GLU A 61 12.74 -8.91 -16.90
C GLU A 61 11.41 -9.09 -16.18
N LYS A 62 10.72 -8.01 -15.81
CA LYS A 62 9.36 -8.07 -15.23
C LYS A 62 8.38 -8.77 -16.19
N LYS A 63 8.41 -8.42 -17.48
CA LYS A 63 7.60 -9.09 -18.51
C LYS A 63 7.93 -10.57 -18.66
N LYS A 64 9.21 -10.94 -18.66
CA LYS A 64 9.62 -12.37 -18.68
C LYS A 64 9.07 -13.13 -17.49
N LEU A 65 9.17 -12.56 -16.28
CA LEU A 65 8.61 -13.19 -15.07
C LEU A 65 7.09 -13.38 -15.18
N ALA A 66 6.37 -12.39 -15.72
CA ALA A 66 4.94 -12.51 -15.93
C ALA A 66 4.59 -13.61 -16.96
N VAL A 67 5.39 -13.79 -18.01
CA VAL A 67 5.23 -14.93 -18.93
C VAL A 67 5.42 -16.27 -18.19
N HIS A 68 6.44 -16.40 -17.33
CA HIS A 68 6.62 -17.60 -16.51
C HIS A 68 5.45 -17.84 -15.56
N ILE A 69 4.82 -16.79 -15.02
CA ILE A 69 3.62 -16.91 -14.18
C ILE A 69 2.46 -17.51 -14.98
N LEU A 70 2.23 -17.03 -16.21
CA LEU A 70 1.12 -17.52 -17.04
C LEU A 70 1.28 -18.98 -17.47
N THR A 71 2.51 -19.46 -17.63
CA THR A 71 2.80 -20.84 -18.00
C THR A 71 3.00 -21.76 -16.79
N CYS A 72 2.90 -21.24 -15.57
CA CYS A 72 3.08 -22.03 -14.35
C CYS A 72 1.77 -22.74 -13.96
N ASP A 73 1.76 -24.07 -14.10
CA ASP A 73 0.60 -24.91 -13.76
C ASP A 73 0.52 -25.28 -12.27
N ILE A 74 1.51 -24.89 -11.45
CA ILE A 74 1.55 -25.22 -10.03
C ILE A 74 1.01 -24.03 -9.22
N PRO A 75 -0.21 -24.12 -8.62
CA PRO A 75 -0.87 -22.96 -8.04
C PRO A 75 -0.08 -22.27 -6.91
N SER A 76 0.59 -23.03 -6.05
CA SER A 76 1.39 -22.46 -4.96
C SER A 76 2.64 -21.71 -5.46
N VAL A 77 3.30 -22.21 -6.50
CA VAL A 77 4.43 -21.53 -7.14
C VAL A 77 3.94 -20.28 -7.86
N LYS A 78 2.85 -20.38 -8.62
CA LYS A 78 2.21 -19.25 -9.29
C LYS A 78 1.83 -18.15 -8.30
N ALA A 79 1.26 -18.50 -7.14
CA ALA A 79 0.94 -17.57 -6.06
C ALA A 79 2.18 -16.83 -5.53
N VAL A 80 3.26 -17.57 -5.26
CA VAL A 80 4.54 -17.02 -4.78
C VAL A 80 5.15 -16.05 -5.78
N LEU A 81 5.04 -16.34 -7.08
CA LEU A 81 5.54 -15.50 -8.17
C LEU A 81 4.66 -14.26 -8.38
N LEU A 82 3.33 -14.39 -8.37
CA LEU A 82 2.40 -13.25 -8.42
C LEU A 82 2.69 -12.25 -7.29
N SER A 83 3.07 -12.75 -6.11
CA SER A 83 3.43 -11.92 -4.97
C SER A 83 4.62 -10.98 -5.19
N VAL A 84 5.40 -11.17 -6.25
CA VAL A 84 6.46 -10.23 -6.67
C VAL A 84 5.88 -8.89 -7.11
N PHE A 85 4.67 -8.89 -7.68
CA PHE A 85 4.02 -7.72 -8.25
C PHE A 85 3.07 -7.00 -7.30
N TYR A 86 3.03 -7.37 -6.01
CA TYR A 86 2.19 -6.64 -5.05
C TYR A 86 2.58 -5.16 -4.98
N GLY A 87 1.59 -4.28 -5.13
CA GLY A 87 1.77 -2.83 -5.12
C GLY A 87 2.43 -2.26 -6.39
N GLU A 88 2.56 -3.05 -7.45
CA GLU A 88 3.03 -2.59 -8.76
C GLU A 88 2.06 -3.05 -9.85
N SER A 89 1.96 -2.34 -10.97
CA SER A 89 1.16 -2.80 -12.11
C SER A 89 1.72 -4.10 -12.67
N PHE A 90 0.86 -5.06 -12.94
CA PHE A 90 1.26 -6.30 -13.61
C PHE A 90 1.74 -5.96 -15.04
N PRO A 91 2.90 -6.48 -15.50
CA PRO A 91 3.58 -5.95 -16.68
C PRO A 91 3.02 -6.49 -18.01
N ILE A 92 1.94 -7.25 -17.96
CA ILE A 92 1.17 -7.79 -19.08
C ILE A 92 -0.34 -7.60 -18.80
N PRO A 93 -1.24 -7.74 -19.79
CA PRO A 93 -2.67 -7.50 -19.59
C PRO A 93 -3.24 -8.30 -18.41
N CYS A 94 -3.80 -7.59 -17.43
CA CYS A 94 -4.22 -8.17 -16.15
C CYS A 94 -5.41 -9.13 -16.26
N GLU A 95 -6.14 -9.08 -17.37
CA GLU A 95 -7.21 -10.02 -17.72
C GLU A 95 -6.71 -11.47 -17.66
N THR A 96 -5.42 -11.68 -17.94
CA THR A 96 -4.76 -12.99 -17.91
C THR A 96 -4.70 -13.64 -16.53
N ILE A 97 -4.83 -12.87 -15.45
CA ILE A 97 -4.78 -13.37 -14.05
C ILE A 97 -6.12 -13.24 -13.33
N ILE A 98 -7.18 -12.78 -14.01
CA ILE A 98 -8.54 -12.69 -13.43
C ILE A 98 -9.08 -14.07 -13.06
N ALA A 99 -8.83 -15.08 -13.90
CA ALA A 99 -9.27 -16.45 -13.63
C ALA A 99 -8.65 -17.01 -12.33
N ASP A 100 -7.42 -16.59 -11.98
CA ASP A 100 -6.75 -17.04 -10.77
C ASP A 100 -7.45 -16.53 -9.50
N ALA A 101 -8.17 -15.41 -9.56
CA ALA A 101 -8.99 -14.90 -8.46
C ALA A 101 -10.21 -15.80 -8.14
N GLY A 102 -10.55 -16.74 -9.03
CA GLY A 102 -11.54 -17.78 -8.81
C GLY A 102 -10.95 -19.14 -8.44
N SER A 103 -9.65 -19.24 -8.17
CA SER A 103 -8.99 -20.52 -7.90
C SER A 103 -9.48 -21.17 -6.60
N GLU A 104 -9.58 -22.50 -6.60
CA GLU A 104 -9.77 -23.31 -5.38
C GLU A 104 -8.55 -23.27 -4.46
N ASN A 105 -7.37 -22.95 -5.02
CA ASN A 105 -6.17 -22.75 -4.21
C ASN A 105 -6.23 -21.37 -3.56
N LEU A 106 -6.43 -21.34 -2.23
CA LEU A 106 -6.55 -20.10 -1.45
C LEU A 106 -5.36 -19.15 -1.65
N GLN A 107 -4.13 -19.66 -1.68
CA GLN A 107 -2.93 -18.83 -1.84
C GLN A 107 -2.88 -18.16 -3.22
N LEU A 108 -3.21 -18.91 -4.28
CA LEU A 108 -3.27 -18.36 -5.63
C LEU A 108 -4.38 -17.32 -5.76
N ARG A 109 -5.56 -17.62 -5.20
CA ARG A 109 -6.69 -16.70 -5.19
C ARG A 109 -6.35 -15.38 -4.51
N GLU A 110 -5.80 -15.42 -3.30
CA GLU A 110 -5.38 -14.22 -2.58
C GLU A 110 -4.27 -13.45 -3.30
N ALA A 111 -3.30 -14.17 -3.90
CA ALA A 111 -2.23 -13.52 -4.65
C ALA A 111 -2.72 -12.84 -5.92
N ALA A 112 -3.67 -13.45 -6.63
CA ALA A 112 -4.31 -12.83 -7.79
C ALA A 112 -5.09 -11.58 -7.38
N LEU A 113 -5.90 -11.67 -6.31
CA LEU A 113 -6.66 -10.52 -5.81
C LEU A 113 -5.76 -9.36 -5.39
N GLU A 114 -4.66 -9.63 -4.71
CA GLU A 114 -3.72 -8.60 -4.28
C GLU A 114 -2.99 -7.96 -5.46
N ALA A 115 -2.61 -8.74 -6.49
CA ALA A 115 -2.01 -8.21 -7.71
C ALA A 115 -3.01 -7.37 -8.55
N LEU A 116 -4.28 -7.77 -8.58
CA LEU A 116 -5.32 -7.07 -9.35
C LEU A 116 -5.66 -5.68 -8.79
N LYS A 117 -5.32 -5.37 -7.54
CA LYS A 117 -5.57 -4.05 -6.93
C LYS A 117 -4.92 -2.90 -7.68
N THR A 118 -3.79 -3.11 -8.35
CA THR A 118 -3.04 -2.09 -9.10
C THR A 118 -3.24 -2.20 -10.61
N CYS A 119 -4.13 -3.09 -11.05
CA CYS A 119 -4.45 -3.32 -12.45
C CYS A 119 -5.55 -2.40 -12.96
N HIS A 120 -5.34 -1.83 -14.14
CA HIS A 120 -6.36 -1.09 -14.88
C HIS A 120 -7.04 -2.02 -15.90
N GLY A 121 -8.36 -1.95 -16.02
CA GLY A 121 -9.15 -2.72 -16.99
C GLY A 121 -10.62 -2.84 -16.60
N GLU A 122 -11.51 -2.88 -17.59
CA GLU A 122 -12.95 -3.01 -17.32
C GLU A 122 -13.32 -4.39 -16.74
N ASP A 123 -12.57 -5.42 -17.09
CA ASP A 123 -12.78 -6.77 -16.54
C ASP A 123 -12.43 -6.82 -15.04
N VAL A 124 -11.37 -6.10 -14.62
CA VAL A 124 -11.00 -5.94 -13.21
C VAL A 124 -12.09 -5.18 -12.46
N ARG A 125 -12.61 -4.11 -13.06
CA ARG A 125 -13.74 -3.34 -12.50
C ARG A 125 -15.00 -4.21 -12.37
N THR A 126 -15.30 -5.04 -13.37
CA THR A 126 -16.44 -5.97 -13.38
C THR A 126 -16.30 -7.02 -12.28
N LEU A 127 -15.11 -7.61 -12.13
CA LEU A 127 -14.80 -8.54 -11.04
C LEU A 127 -15.04 -7.90 -9.67
N ALA A 128 -14.59 -6.66 -9.47
CA ALA A 128 -14.76 -5.96 -8.21
C ALA A 128 -16.25 -5.74 -7.85
N PHE A 129 -17.10 -5.35 -8.81
CA PHE A 129 -18.54 -5.25 -8.56
C PHE A 129 -19.18 -6.59 -8.22
N LYS A 130 -18.78 -7.67 -8.90
CA LYS A 130 -19.25 -9.02 -8.58
C LYS A 130 -18.93 -9.38 -7.13
N GLN A 131 -17.67 -9.22 -6.71
CA GLN A 131 -17.22 -9.50 -5.34
C GLN A 131 -17.98 -8.69 -4.28
N LEU A 132 -18.23 -7.41 -4.54
CA LEU A 132 -19.02 -6.56 -3.64
C LEU A 132 -20.45 -7.04 -3.50
N SER A 133 -21.06 -7.52 -4.60
CA SER A 133 -22.43 -8.07 -4.56
C SER A 133 -22.52 -9.37 -3.76
N GLU A 134 -21.46 -10.17 -3.80
CA GLU A 134 -21.33 -11.44 -3.08
C GLU A 134 -20.85 -11.24 -1.62
N LYS A 135 -20.43 -10.01 -1.26
CA LYS A 135 -19.81 -9.64 0.02
C LYS A 135 -18.52 -10.41 0.31
N GLU A 136 -17.83 -10.83 -0.75
CA GLU A 136 -16.55 -11.51 -0.66
C GLU A 136 -15.42 -10.54 -0.99
N TYR A 137 -14.28 -10.69 -0.32
CA TYR A 137 -13.06 -9.93 -0.61
C TYR A 137 -13.27 -8.40 -0.69
N THR A 138 -14.21 -7.86 0.08
CA THR A 138 -14.67 -6.46 0.02
C THR A 138 -13.53 -5.44 -0.04
N ALA A 139 -12.49 -5.60 0.78
CA ALA A 139 -11.34 -4.70 0.78
C ALA A 139 -10.56 -4.70 -0.56
N HIS A 140 -10.33 -5.88 -1.16
CA HIS A 140 -9.69 -6.01 -2.46
C HIS A 140 -10.55 -5.38 -3.55
N ALA A 141 -11.86 -5.66 -3.52
CA ALA A 141 -12.80 -5.11 -4.48
C ALA A 141 -12.87 -3.57 -4.43
N ILE A 142 -12.89 -2.97 -3.23
CA ILE A 142 -12.82 -1.51 -3.08
C ILE A 142 -11.51 -0.97 -3.67
N CYS A 143 -10.36 -1.61 -3.42
CA CYS A 143 -9.08 -1.18 -3.97
C CYS A 143 -9.06 -1.25 -5.51
N MET A 144 -9.60 -2.32 -6.10
CA MET A 144 -9.74 -2.48 -7.55
C MET A 144 -10.62 -1.38 -8.16
N LEU A 145 -11.72 -1.01 -7.51
CA LEU A 145 -12.58 0.10 -7.95
C LEU A 145 -11.92 1.47 -7.78
N ILE A 146 -11.09 1.68 -6.75
CA ILE A 146 -10.31 2.92 -6.60
C ILE A 146 -9.33 3.06 -7.78
N THR A 147 -8.60 2.00 -8.12
CA THR A 147 -7.66 2.01 -9.27
C THR A 147 -8.39 2.24 -10.60
N ASN A 148 -9.61 1.72 -10.73
CA ASN A 148 -10.45 1.86 -11.93
C ASN A 148 -11.56 2.90 -11.77
N TYR A 149 -11.32 3.92 -10.94
CA TYR A 149 -12.34 4.87 -10.53
C TYR A 149 -12.95 5.61 -11.72
N ARG A 150 -14.27 5.75 -11.73
CA ARG A 150 -15.00 6.67 -12.61
C ARG A 150 -15.75 7.68 -11.77
N LYS A 151 -15.92 8.91 -12.27
CA LYS A 151 -16.66 9.96 -11.53
C LYS A 151 -18.08 9.54 -11.12
N SER A 152 -18.73 8.68 -11.91
CA SER A 152 -20.03 8.09 -11.61
C SER A 152 -20.03 7.14 -10.40
N ASP A 153 -18.85 6.67 -9.99
CA ASP A 153 -18.70 5.68 -8.92
C ASP A 153 -18.55 6.36 -7.55
N LYS A 154 -18.49 7.70 -7.49
CA LYS A 154 -18.23 8.47 -6.27
C LYS A 154 -19.14 8.08 -5.11
N GLU A 155 -20.46 8.18 -5.31
CA GLU A 155 -21.44 7.96 -4.25
C GLU A 155 -21.45 6.50 -3.79
N ALA A 156 -21.32 5.56 -4.73
CA ALA A 156 -21.25 4.14 -4.45
C ALA A 156 -20.00 3.78 -3.63
N LEU A 157 -18.83 4.30 -4.02
CA LEU A 157 -17.58 4.06 -3.30
C LEU A 157 -17.58 4.71 -1.93
N LEU A 158 -18.07 5.95 -1.77
CA LEU A 158 -18.20 6.57 -0.46
C LEU A 158 -19.08 5.72 0.47
N LYS A 159 -20.24 5.25 -0.02
CA LYS A 159 -21.10 4.38 0.76
C LYS A 159 -20.38 3.10 1.19
N LEU A 160 -19.62 2.46 0.30
CA LEU A 160 -18.84 1.26 0.62
C LEU A 160 -17.76 1.54 1.68
N LEU A 161 -17.07 2.68 1.58
CA LEU A 161 -16.06 3.08 2.56
C LEU A 161 -16.69 3.27 3.95
N TYR A 162 -17.81 3.99 4.06
CA TYR A 162 -18.48 4.18 5.34
C TYR A 162 -19.14 2.91 5.91
N CYS A 163 -19.34 1.88 5.08
CA CYS A 163 -19.78 0.55 5.54
C CYS A 163 -18.62 -0.38 5.90
N LEU A 164 -17.37 -0.01 5.63
CA LEU A 164 -16.20 -0.83 5.92
C LEU A 164 -15.96 -0.86 7.44
N PRO A 165 -15.93 -2.05 8.08
CA PRO A 165 -15.64 -2.13 9.51
C PRO A 165 -14.23 -1.63 9.82
N VAL A 166 -14.12 -0.62 10.67
CA VAL A 166 -12.82 -0.13 11.16
C VAL A 166 -12.64 -0.56 12.61
N THR A 167 -11.91 -1.64 12.81
CA THR A 167 -11.64 -2.22 14.14
C THR A 167 -10.16 -2.55 14.30
N TYR A 168 -9.72 -2.67 15.56
CA TYR A 168 -8.36 -3.16 15.85
C TYR A 168 -8.19 -4.67 15.57
N SER A 169 -9.28 -5.43 15.52
CA SER A 169 -9.24 -6.89 15.31
C SER A 169 -9.04 -7.29 13.85
N ASP A 170 -9.48 -6.46 12.90
CA ASP A 170 -9.27 -6.66 11.46
C ASP A 170 -8.53 -5.46 10.87
N ALA A 171 -7.26 -5.33 11.25
CA ALA A 171 -6.45 -4.22 10.79
C ALA A 171 -6.08 -4.34 9.30
N SER A 172 -6.05 -5.53 8.69
CA SER A 172 -5.55 -5.69 7.32
C SER A 172 -6.52 -5.14 6.27
N GLY A 173 -7.83 -5.36 6.44
CA GLY A 173 -8.86 -4.94 5.47
C GLY A 173 -8.94 -3.42 5.32
N TRP A 174 -9.37 -2.72 6.37
CA TRP A 174 -9.57 -1.26 6.31
C TRP A 174 -8.27 -0.48 6.12
N HIS A 175 -7.18 -0.92 6.76
CA HIS A 175 -5.90 -0.23 6.64
C HIS A 175 -5.35 -0.36 5.23
N GLY A 176 -5.50 -1.55 4.61
CA GLY A 176 -5.16 -1.77 3.21
C GLY A 176 -5.90 -0.82 2.28
N VAL A 177 -7.22 -0.68 2.45
CA VAL A 177 -8.04 0.26 1.66
C VAL A 177 -7.59 1.71 1.84
N MET A 178 -7.39 2.17 3.07
CA MET A 178 -6.98 3.56 3.33
C MET A 178 -5.58 3.85 2.76
N ARG A 179 -4.64 2.90 2.89
CA ARG A 179 -3.31 3.00 2.25
C ARG A 179 -3.42 3.04 0.73
N HIS A 180 -4.35 2.28 0.14
CA HIS A 180 -4.58 2.27 -1.30
C HIS A 180 -5.15 3.59 -1.81
N ILE A 181 -6.08 4.22 -1.07
CA ILE A 181 -6.56 5.57 -1.36
C ILE A 181 -5.40 6.57 -1.35
N LEU A 182 -4.57 6.57 -0.28
CA LEU A 182 -3.44 7.50 -0.16
C LEU A 182 -2.45 7.32 -1.31
N TRP A 183 -2.10 6.07 -1.64
CA TRP A 183 -1.29 5.75 -2.81
C TRP A 183 -1.89 6.31 -4.10
N ALA A 184 -3.20 6.16 -4.31
CA ALA A 184 -3.88 6.67 -5.50
C ALA A 184 -3.81 8.21 -5.62
N PHE A 185 -3.86 8.94 -4.50
CA PHE A 185 -3.64 10.39 -4.48
C PHE A 185 -2.18 10.79 -4.75
N GLU A 186 -1.20 9.95 -4.41
CA GLU A 186 0.22 10.18 -4.72
C GLU A 186 0.51 10.05 -6.22
N GLN A 187 -0.22 9.18 -6.94
CA GLN A 187 -0.08 8.97 -8.40
C GLN A 187 -0.73 10.12 -9.22
N ARG A 188 -0.53 11.39 -8.83
CA ARG A 188 -1.20 12.66 -9.25
C ARG A 188 -1.49 12.84 -10.76
N GLU A 189 -0.94 12.00 -11.63
CA GLU A 189 -0.93 12.11 -13.09
C GLU A 189 -2.16 11.50 -13.77
N CYS A 190 -2.95 10.65 -13.11
CA CYS A 190 -3.94 9.81 -13.82
C CYS A 190 -5.42 10.12 -13.54
N GLN A 191 -5.79 10.66 -12.37
CA GLN A 191 -7.20 10.72 -11.97
C GLN A 191 -7.48 11.78 -10.90
N SER A 192 -8.55 12.56 -11.06
CA SER A 192 -9.06 13.43 -9.99
C SER A 192 -9.99 12.65 -9.07
N TYR A 193 -9.49 12.31 -7.88
CA TYR A 193 -10.25 11.64 -6.83
C TYR A 193 -11.05 12.65 -5.98
N PRO A 194 -12.23 12.27 -5.45
CA PRO A 194 -12.98 13.09 -4.51
C PRO A 194 -12.20 13.28 -3.22
N ARG A 195 -12.04 14.53 -2.77
CA ARG A 195 -11.45 14.86 -1.46
C ARG A 195 -12.15 14.20 -0.28
N GLU A 196 -13.42 13.83 -0.45
CA GLU A 196 -14.21 13.08 0.52
C GLU A 196 -13.59 11.73 0.89
N PHE A 197 -12.77 11.14 0.01
CA PHE A 197 -11.98 9.95 0.35
C PHE A 197 -10.92 10.26 1.42
N LEU A 198 -10.30 11.44 1.38
CA LEU A 198 -9.35 11.89 2.41
C LEU A 198 -10.08 12.27 3.71
N TYR A 199 -11.27 12.87 3.61
CA TYR A 199 -12.11 13.14 4.78
C TYR A 199 -12.50 11.85 5.50
N TYR A 200 -12.87 10.80 4.76
CA TYR A 200 -13.16 9.49 5.32
C TYR A 200 -11.96 8.94 6.12
N ILE A 201 -10.74 8.99 5.56
CA ILE A 201 -9.53 8.52 6.26
C ILE A 201 -9.28 9.34 7.53
N TYR A 202 -9.35 10.67 7.42
CA TYR A 202 -9.14 11.56 8.56
C TYR A 202 -10.08 11.23 9.73
N GLN A 203 -11.37 11.04 9.44
CA GLN A 203 -12.41 10.83 10.43
C GLN A 203 -12.41 9.42 11.03
N ASN A 204 -12.12 8.40 10.23
CA ASN A 204 -12.38 7.01 10.61
C ASN A 204 -11.11 6.19 10.87
N SER A 205 -9.92 6.63 10.45
CA SER A 205 -8.69 5.85 10.59
C SER A 205 -8.27 5.69 12.06
N LEU A 206 -8.05 4.44 12.48
CA LEU A 206 -7.36 4.11 13.74
C LEU A 206 -5.83 4.20 13.62
N CYS A 207 -5.30 4.35 12.40
CA CYS A 207 -3.87 4.49 12.13
C CYS A 207 -3.46 5.97 12.09
N ALA A 208 -2.63 6.37 13.04
CA ALA A 208 -2.08 7.72 13.13
C ALA A 208 -1.27 8.11 11.88
N GLY A 209 -0.58 7.15 11.25
CA GLY A 209 0.15 7.39 10.00
C GLY A 209 -0.75 7.62 8.80
N CYS A 210 -1.84 6.85 8.67
CA CYS A 210 -2.83 7.10 7.60
C CYS A 210 -3.50 8.47 7.77
N ARG A 211 -3.82 8.85 9.02
CA ARG A 211 -4.40 10.18 9.30
C ARG A 211 -3.40 11.29 8.97
N GLU A 212 -2.12 11.11 9.32
CA GLU A 212 -1.06 12.07 9.00
C GLU A 212 -0.94 12.32 7.49
N GLU A 213 -0.88 11.25 6.70
CA GLU A 213 -0.79 11.37 5.23
C GLU A 213 -2.06 11.98 4.64
N ALA A 214 -3.24 11.64 5.15
CA ALA A 214 -4.49 12.27 4.72
C ALA A 214 -4.49 13.79 4.98
N VAL A 215 -4.01 14.23 6.16
CA VAL A 215 -3.88 15.67 6.48
C VAL A 215 -2.91 16.36 5.52
N LYS A 216 -1.74 15.76 5.24
CA LYS A 216 -0.77 16.30 4.26
C LYS A 216 -1.41 16.47 2.88
N GLN A 217 -2.11 15.46 2.39
CA GLN A 217 -2.79 15.53 1.09
C GLN A 217 -3.91 16.58 1.10
N LEU A 218 -4.70 16.69 2.17
CA LEU A 218 -5.74 17.70 2.29
C LEU A 218 -5.19 19.13 2.29
N VAL A 219 -4.00 19.36 2.86
CA VAL A 219 -3.33 20.66 2.77
C VAL A 219 -2.91 20.95 1.33
N GLN A 220 -2.28 19.98 0.67
CA GLN A 220 -1.82 20.11 -0.72
C GLN A 220 -2.99 20.40 -1.67
N GLU A 221 -4.12 19.73 -1.49
CA GLU A 221 -5.34 19.91 -2.28
C GLU A 221 -6.23 21.08 -1.82
N LYS A 222 -5.76 21.90 -0.86
CA LYS A 222 -6.52 23.02 -0.25
C LYS A 222 -7.89 22.59 0.30
N GLY A 223 -8.00 21.33 0.73
CA GLY A 223 -9.21 20.71 1.27
C GLY A 223 -9.29 20.68 2.80
N LEU A 224 -8.21 21.04 3.52
CA LEU A 224 -8.20 21.10 4.98
C LEU A 224 -9.02 22.29 5.49
N THR A 225 -10.09 22.04 6.24
CA THR A 225 -10.96 23.09 6.80
C THR A 225 -10.35 23.73 8.04
N SER A 226 -10.89 24.88 8.46
CA SER A 226 -10.48 25.54 9.71
C SER A 226 -10.75 24.69 10.95
N GLU A 227 -11.86 23.94 10.95
CA GLU A 227 -12.23 23.00 12.01
C GLU A 227 -11.23 21.86 12.11
N MET A 228 -10.94 21.16 11.01
CA MET A 228 -9.93 20.10 10.97
C MET A 228 -8.55 20.61 11.39
N MET A 229 -8.17 21.81 10.93
CA MET A 229 -6.91 22.44 11.32
C MET A 229 -6.86 22.73 12.83
N SER A 230 -7.98 23.10 13.45
CA SER A 230 -8.08 23.30 14.90
C SER A 230 -7.91 22.00 15.66
N GLU A 231 -8.61 20.93 15.25
CA GLU A 231 -8.49 19.59 15.82
C GLU A 231 -7.05 19.05 15.75
N CYS A 232 -6.42 19.19 14.58
CA CYS A 232 -5.06 18.70 14.34
C CYS A 232 -4.00 19.31 15.28
N ARG A 233 -4.25 20.47 15.88
CA ARG A 233 -3.34 21.08 16.88
C ARG A 233 -3.23 20.24 18.15
N TYR A 234 -4.24 19.40 18.41
CA TYR A 234 -4.35 18.55 19.59
C TYR A 234 -4.30 17.06 19.23
N ASP A 235 -3.96 16.71 17.99
CA ASP A 235 -3.85 15.31 17.55
C ASP A 235 -2.83 14.55 18.42
N SER A 236 -3.08 13.26 18.70
CA SER A 236 -2.14 12.42 19.44
C SER A 236 -0.81 12.22 18.71
N ASN A 237 -0.82 12.26 17.37
CA ASN A 237 0.38 12.18 16.54
C ASN A 237 1.12 13.53 16.50
N GLU A 238 2.35 13.57 17.02
CA GLU A 238 3.18 14.77 17.05
C GLU A 238 3.52 15.31 15.64
N ASN A 239 3.66 14.43 14.65
CA ASN A 239 3.98 14.85 13.28
C ASN A 239 2.87 15.73 12.69
N ILE A 240 1.60 15.38 12.96
CA ILE A 240 0.44 16.17 12.55
C ILE A 240 0.50 17.55 13.20
N ARG A 241 0.71 17.60 14.53
CA ARG A 241 0.80 18.87 15.27
C ARG A 241 1.92 19.77 14.73
N LYS A 242 3.12 19.20 14.51
CA LYS A 242 4.28 19.92 13.96
C LYS A 242 3.99 20.45 12.56
N TYR A 243 3.37 19.63 11.70
CA TYR A 243 3.05 20.00 10.33
C TYR A 243 2.06 21.18 10.27
N ILE A 244 0.99 21.15 11.08
CA ILE A 244 0.03 22.26 11.15
C ILE A 244 0.65 23.53 11.71
N ALA A 245 1.46 23.45 12.77
CA ALA A 245 2.13 24.62 13.33
C ALA A 245 3.04 25.31 12.29
N HIS A 246 3.73 24.52 11.46
CA HIS A 246 4.54 25.04 10.36
C HIS A 246 3.70 25.79 9.32
N ILE A 247 2.59 25.19 8.85
CA ILE A 247 1.69 25.83 7.87
C ILE A 247 1.12 27.15 8.39
N GLN A 248 0.71 27.18 9.65
CA GLN A 248 0.16 28.40 10.27
C GLN A 248 1.19 29.52 10.35
N LYS A 249 2.45 29.18 10.69
CA LYS A 249 3.55 30.14 10.69
C LYS A 249 3.79 30.70 9.28
N VAL A 250 3.89 29.84 8.28
CA VAL A 250 4.09 30.27 6.87
C VAL A 250 2.95 31.17 6.39
N LYS A 251 1.69 30.89 6.75
CA LYS A 251 0.57 31.78 6.39
C LYS A 251 0.70 33.15 7.03
N LYS A 252 1.02 33.21 8.32
CA LYS A 252 1.20 34.46 9.07
C LYS A 252 2.35 35.31 8.54
N ASP A 253 3.43 34.68 8.09
CA ASP A 253 4.60 35.39 7.55
C ASP A 253 4.36 35.94 6.11
N ASN A 254 3.28 35.52 5.44
CA ASN A 254 2.90 35.96 4.09
C ASN A 254 1.67 36.91 4.05
N GLU A 255 1.12 37.26 5.21
CA GLU A 255 0.06 38.26 5.41
C GLU A 255 0.64 39.60 5.87
#